data_AF-A0A9D7MT91-F1
#
_entry.id   AF-A0A9D7MT91-F1
#
_cell.length_a   1.000
_cell.length_b   1.000
_cell.length_c   1.000
_cell.angle_alpha   90.00
_cell.angle_beta   90.00
_cell.angle_gamma   90.00
#
_symmetry.space_group_name_H-M   'P 1'
#
loop_
_entity.id
_entity.type
_entity.pdbx_description
1 polymer ?
#
loop_
_entity_poly.entity_id
_entity_poly.type
_entity_poly.pdbx_seq_one_letter_code
_entity_poly.pdbx_strand_id
1 'polypeptide(L)'
;MEKKAGIWIDTQKAFIVTLDKSGHATKTILSQIETKVRIAGESKDLRDLGNSISVRTKRRRIKESKRKEISSKQFLKKSLSPTR
;
A
#
# COMPACT_ATOMS: atom_id res chain seq x y z
N MET A 1 -15.42 27.62 -37.58
CA MET A 1 -14.68 28.73 -36.90
C MET A 1 -13.71 28.11 -35.92
N GLU A 2 -12.47 28.59 -35.92
CA GLU A 2 -11.42 28.07 -35.05
C GLU A 2 -11.68 28.52 -33.61
N LYS A 3 -11.94 27.58 -32.70
CA LYS A 3 -12.04 27.85 -31.26
C LYS A 3 -10.68 27.55 -30.64
N LYS A 4 -10.07 28.54 -29.99
CA LYS A 4 -8.79 28.35 -29.30
C LYS A 4 -9.07 28.12 -27.81
N ALA A 5 -8.48 27.08 -27.25
CA ALA A 5 -8.61 26.75 -25.83
C ALA A 5 -7.23 26.75 -25.18
N GLY A 6 -7.10 27.45 -24.07
CA GLY A 6 -5.96 27.38 -23.15
C GLY A 6 -6.38 26.67 -21.87
N ILE A 7 -5.51 25.80 -21.37
CA ILE A 7 -5.73 25.09 -20.11
C ILE A 7 -4.55 25.38 -19.19
N TRP A 8 -4.84 25.86 -17.99
CA TRP A 8 -3.88 25.93 -16.89
C TRP A 8 -4.36 25.00 -15.78
N ILE A 9 -3.48 24.13 -15.29
CA ILE A 9 -3.83 23.11 -14.31
C ILE A 9 -2.77 23.05 -13.21
N ASP A 10 -3.24 22.97 -11.97
CA ASP A 10 -2.44 22.66 -10.79
C ASP A 10 -3.06 21.47 -10.03
N THR A 11 -2.52 21.14 -8.86
CA THR A 11 -3.02 20.02 -8.03
C THR A 11 -4.36 20.30 -7.37
N GLN A 12 -4.80 21.56 -7.32
CA GLN A 12 -6.00 22.03 -6.62
C GLN A 12 -7.15 22.36 -7.57
N LYS A 13 -6.86 22.79 -8.80
CA LYS A 13 -7.86 23.25 -9.77
C LYS A 13 -7.29 23.32 -11.19
N ALA A 14 -8.21 23.40 -12.14
CA ALA A 14 -7.94 23.74 -13.52
C ALA A 14 -8.73 25.00 -13.92
N PHE A 15 -8.11 25.85 -14.72
CA PHE A 15 -8.77 26.93 -15.45
C PHE A 15 -8.76 26.61 -16.94
N ILE A 16 -9.93 26.64 -17.54
CA ILE A 16 -10.13 26.49 -18.98
C ILE A 16 -10.53 27.86 -19.51
N VAL A 17 -9.73 28.40 -20.44
CA VAL A 17 -10.01 29.65 -21.14
C VAL A 17 -10.32 29.31 -22.58
N THR A 18 -11.52 29.65 -23.04
CA THR A 18 -11.93 29.50 -24.44
C THR A 18 -12.03 30.87 -25.07
N LEU A 19 -11.40 31.03 -26.24
CA LEU A 19 -11.42 32.25 -27.04
C LEU A 19 -12.19 31.99 -28.34
N ASP A 20 -13.12 32.90 -28.64
CA ASP A 20 -13.83 32.99 -29.91
C ASP A 20 -13.92 34.45 -30.39
N LYS A 21 -14.65 34.69 -31.49
CA LYS A 21 -14.80 36.05 -32.06
C LYS A 21 -15.60 37.00 -31.18
N SER A 22 -16.44 36.47 -30.28
CA SER A 22 -17.27 37.24 -29.35
C SER A 22 -16.58 37.55 -28.02
N GLY A 23 -15.44 36.91 -27.74
CA GLY A 23 -14.61 37.23 -26.59
C GLY A 23 -13.96 36.01 -25.97
N HIS A 24 -13.82 36.05 -24.64
CA HIS A 24 -13.26 34.96 -23.85
C HIS A 24 -14.29 34.48 -22.82
N ALA A 25 -14.30 33.17 -22.59
CA ALA A 25 -15.02 32.56 -21.49
C ALA A 25 -14.04 31.77 -20.63
N THR A 26 -14.27 31.76 -19.32
CA THR A 26 -13.41 31.06 -18.35
C THR A 26 -14.25 30.11 -17.51
N LYS A 27 -13.78 28.86 -17.37
CA LYS A 27 -14.38 27.86 -16.49
C LYS A 27 -13.33 27.36 -15.50
N THR A 28 -13.67 27.39 -14.23
CA THR A 28 -12.85 26.81 -13.15
C THR A 28 -13.41 25.45 -12.76
N ILE A 29 -12.54 24.46 -12.65
CA ILE A 29 -12.86 23.11 -12.18
C ILE A 29 -11.99 22.84 -10.96
N LEU A 30 -12.60 22.57 -9.81
CA LEU A 30 -11.88 22.21 -8.60
C LEU A 30 -11.43 20.74 -8.66
N SER A 31 -10.22 20.48 -8.15
CA SER A 31 -9.71 19.12 -7.98
C SER A 31 -10.53 18.40 -6.91
N GLN A 32 -10.96 17.18 -7.22
CA GLN A 32 -11.60 16.27 -6.27
C GLN A 32 -10.62 15.24 -5.71
N ILE A 33 -9.32 15.41 -5.98
CA ILE A 33 -8.29 14.48 -5.51
C ILE A 33 -7.99 14.83 -4.05
N GLU A 34 -8.34 13.92 -3.14
CA GLU A 34 -7.89 13.99 -1.75
C GLU A 34 -6.38 13.82 -1.70
N THR A 35 -5.68 14.91 -1.35
CA THR A 35 -4.22 14.88 -1.18
C THR A 35 -3.90 14.24 0.17
N LYS A 36 -3.53 12.95 0.17
CA LYS A 36 -2.96 12.32 1.36
C LYS A 36 -1.60 12.96 1.64
N VAL A 37 -1.56 13.89 2.59
CA VAL A 37 -0.30 14.48 3.09
C VAL A 37 0.45 13.40 3.87
N ARG A 38 1.65 13.06 3.42
CA ARG A 38 2.53 12.16 4.18
C ARG A 38 2.99 12.90 5.43
N ILE A 39 2.79 12.29 6.59
CA ILE A 39 3.32 12.80 7.84
C ILE A 39 4.80 12.38 7.92
N ALA A 40 5.69 13.28 8.34
CA ALA A 40 7.11 12.95 8.53
C ALA A 40 7.23 11.78 9.53
N GLY A 41 7.72 10.63 9.07
CA GLY A 41 7.77 9.39 9.86
C GLY A 41 6.79 8.30 9.40
N GLU A 42 5.87 8.55 8.46
CA GLU A 42 5.11 7.49 7.80
C GLU A 42 6.06 6.63 6.94
N SER A 43 6.50 5.50 7.49
CA SER A 43 7.11 4.44 6.69
C SER A 43 6.03 3.82 5.81
N LYS A 44 6.20 3.89 4.49
CA LYS A 44 5.39 3.11 3.55
C LYS A 44 5.58 1.64 3.95
N ASP A 45 4.54 1.00 4.49
CA ASP A 45 4.54 -0.45 4.68
C ASP A 45 4.51 -1.09 3.28
N LEU A 46 5.68 -1.14 2.65
CA LEU A 46 5.96 -1.77 1.36
C LEU A 46 5.96 -3.30 1.51
N ARG A 47 5.12 -3.84 2.41
CA ARG A 47 5.15 -5.25 2.81
C ARG A 47 4.30 -6.14 1.91
N ASP A 48 3.37 -5.59 1.13
CA ASP A 48 2.33 -6.37 0.44
C ASP A 48 2.15 -6.06 -1.06
N LEU A 49 3.23 -6.02 -1.84
CA LEU A 49 3.10 -6.05 -3.30
C LEU A 49 3.95 -7.10 -4.03
N GLY A 50 4.62 -8.03 -3.33
CA GLY A 50 5.34 -9.10 -4.03
C GLY A 50 5.87 -10.28 -3.22
N ASN A 51 5.87 -10.21 -1.88
CA ASN A 51 6.54 -11.22 -1.03
C ASN A 51 5.62 -11.95 -0.03
N SER A 52 4.30 -11.81 -0.13
CA SER A 52 3.35 -12.38 0.83
C SER A 52 3.40 -13.93 0.88
N ILE A 53 3.70 -14.59 -0.24
CA ILE A 53 3.83 -16.05 -0.32
C ILE A 53 5.11 -16.55 0.39
N SER A 54 6.24 -15.88 0.22
CA SER A 54 7.53 -16.28 0.81
C SER A 54 7.55 -16.07 2.33
N VAL A 55 6.92 -14.99 2.82
CA VAL A 55 6.82 -14.71 4.25
C VAL A 55 5.88 -15.68 4.95
N ARG A 56 4.73 -16.01 4.34
CA ARG A 56 3.77 -16.98 4.91
C ARG A 56 4.36 -18.39 4.99
N THR A 57 5.05 -18.85 3.95
CA THR A 57 5.72 -20.17 3.93
C THR A 57 6.86 -20.26 4.93
N LYS A 58 7.68 -19.20 5.07
CA LYS A 58 8.76 -19.14 6.07
C LYS A 58 8.22 -19.18 7.50
N ARG A 59 7.16 -18.42 7.80
CA ARG A 59 6.49 -18.44 9.11
C ARG A 59 5.89 -19.82 9.42
N ARG A 60 5.29 -20.49 8.43
CA ARG A 60 4.75 -21.84 8.58
C ARG A 60 5.85 -22.86 8.92
N ARG A 61 6.97 -22.84 8.20
CA ARG A 61 8.12 -23.73 8.46
C ARG A 61 8.67 -23.54 9.87
N ILE A 62 8.85 -22.28 10.31
CA ILE A 62 9.34 -21.99 11.67
C ILE A 62 8.37 -22.53 12.74
N LYS A 63 7.05 -22.41 12.53
CA LYS A 63 6.04 -22.93 13.46
C LYS A 63 6.05 -24.46 13.52
N GLU A 64 6.22 -25.12 12.38
CA GLU A 64 6.35 -26.59 12.31
C GLU A 64 7.63 -27.08 13.00
N SER A 65 8.77 -26.44 12.77
CA SER A 65 10.04 -26.79 13.44
C SER A 65 9.94 -26.68 14.95
N LYS A 66 9.36 -25.59 15.48
CA LYS A 66 9.14 -25.41 16.92
C LYS A 66 8.23 -26.49 17.51
N ARG A 67 7.17 -26.89 16.80
CA ARG A 67 6.26 -27.97 17.24
C ARG A 67 6.98 -29.31 17.31
N LYS A 68 7.80 -29.64 16.30
CA LYS A 68 8.61 -30.87 16.30
C LYS A 68 9.59 -30.89 17.46
N GLU A 69 10.28 -29.77 17.70
CA GLU A 69 11.23 -29.65 18.81
C GLU A 69 10.58 -29.85 20.18
N ILE A 70 9.41 -29.24 20.41
CA ILE A 70 8.65 -29.42 21.65
C ILE A 70 8.21 -30.87 21.83
N SER A 71 7.70 -31.51 20.77
CA SER A 71 7.28 -32.91 20.80
C SER A 71 8.46 -33.85 21.11
N SER A 72 9.59 -33.68 20.45
CA SER A 72 10.81 -34.45 20.70
C SER A 72 11.32 -34.29 22.13
N LYS A 73 11.29 -33.07 22.67
CA LYS A 73 11.66 -32.79 24.08
C LYS A 73 10.71 -33.46 25.07
N GLN A 74 9.41 -33.49 24.79
CA GLN A 74 8.43 -34.19 25.62
C GLN A 74 8.60 -35.71 25.58
N PHE A 75 8.87 -36.26 24.39
CA PHE A 75 9.15 -37.68 24.22
C PHE A 75 10.40 -38.12 24.98
N LEU A 76 11.51 -37.37 24.86
CA LEU A 76 12.74 -37.64 25.61
C LEU A 76 12.54 -37.59 27.12
N LYS A 77 11.78 -36.59 27.62
CA LYS A 77 11.47 -36.48 29.05
C LYS A 77 10.68 -37.69 29.56
N LYS A 78 9.77 -38.23 28.75
CA LYS A 78 8.97 -39.42 29.09
C LYS A 78 9.79 -40.71 29.01
N SER A 79 10.78 -40.80 28.11
CA SER A 79 11.66 -41.98 28.03
C SER A 79 12.75 -41.99 29.12
N LEU A 80 13.13 -40.81 29.62
CA LEU A 80 14.13 -40.65 30.68
C LEU A 80 13.52 -40.63 32.09
N SER A 81 12.18 -40.57 32.21
CA SER A 81 11.54 -40.72 33.51
C SER A 81 11.61 -42.18 33.95
N PRO A 82 12.12 -42.49 35.15
CA PRO A 82 12.22 -43.87 35.61
C PRO A 82 10.81 -44.48 35.72
N THR A 83 10.62 -45.62 35.07
CA THR A 83 9.47 -46.50 35.30
C THR A 83 9.43 -46.84 36.78
N ARG A 84 8.36 -46.41 37.46
CA ARG A 84 8.01 -46.90 38.79
C ARG A 84 7.50 -48.33 38.70
#